data_AF-F6YT81-F1
#
_entry.id   AF-F6YT81-F1
#
_cell.length_a   1.000
_cell.length_b   1.000
_cell.length_c   1.000
_cell.angle_alpha   90.00
_cell.angle_beta   90.00
_cell.angle_gamma   90.00
#
_symmetry.space_group_name_H-M   'P 1'
#
loop_
_entity.id
_entity.type
_entity.pdbx_description
1 polymer ?
#
loop_
_entity_poly.entity_id
_entity_poly.type
_entity_poly.pdbx_seq_one_letter_code
_entity_poly.pdbx_strand_id
1 'polypeptide(L)'
;MIFTMLLGDTILIDDLDSANQYRNMVVKHTHCPTILTRNGHRIRSNGKFGGNQNRAPAVEKLRGMVFGAPMSEEYATCVKQIEILENIKSVIEEIHSSQEELESLQLETDEMKFKEQEHKEAQERLNAIEKKIGFHNPQRRSLPESTRQTRKRFKKS
;
A
#
# COMPACT_ATOMS: atom_id res chain seq x y z
N MET A 1 3.58 13.52 -15.13
CA MET A 1 4.74 14.44 -15.25
C MET A 1 5.35 14.48 -16.66
N ILE A 2 5.22 13.45 -17.50
CA ILE A 2 5.86 13.43 -18.84
C ILE A 2 5.24 14.46 -19.80
N PHE A 3 3.91 14.56 -19.85
CA PHE A 3 3.20 15.48 -20.76
C PHE A 3 3.51 16.97 -20.49
N THR A 4 3.71 17.34 -19.23
CA THR A 4 4.05 18.72 -18.87
C THR A 4 5.44 19.11 -19.37
N MET A 5 6.40 18.18 -19.42
CA MET A 5 7.73 18.44 -19.99
C MET A 5 7.70 18.53 -21.53
N LEU A 6 6.83 17.76 -22.19
CA LEU A 6 6.70 17.76 -23.66
C LEU A 6 5.96 18.99 -24.18
N LEU A 7 4.87 19.39 -23.52
CA LEU A 7 4.06 20.53 -23.93
C LEU A 7 4.65 21.86 -23.43
N GLY A 8 5.32 21.86 -22.27
CA GLY A 8 5.81 23.08 -21.63
C GLY A 8 4.68 24.09 -21.44
N ASP A 9 4.99 25.37 -21.65
CA ASP A 9 4.04 26.49 -21.52
C ASP A 9 3.20 26.73 -22.79
N THR A 10 2.98 25.69 -23.61
CA THR A 10 2.22 25.83 -24.86
C THR A 10 0.78 26.25 -24.61
N ILE A 11 0.32 27.26 -25.36
CA ILE A 11 -1.03 27.83 -25.24
C ILE A 11 -1.91 27.34 -26.39
N LEU A 12 -3.17 27.03 -26.09
CA LEU A 12 -4.18 26.68 -27.09
C LEU A 12 -5.16 27.86 -27.29
N ILE A 13 -5.34 28.28 -28.54
CA ILE A 13 -6.28 29.34 -28.96
C ILE A 13 -7.21 28.77 -30.05
N ASP A 14 -8.35 29.39 -30.28
CA ASP A 14 -9.37 28.84 -31.18
C ASP A 14 -8.94 28.96 -32.64
N ASP A 15 -8.60 30.18 -33.06
CA ASP A 15 -8.27 30.53 -34.44
C ASP A 15 -6.92 31.26 -34.56
N LEU A 16 -6.47 31.45 -35.81
CA LEU A 16 -5.16 32.02 -36.12
C LEU A 16 -5.11 33.54 -35.89
N ASP A 17 -6.21 34.25 -36.09
CA ASP A 17 -6.25 35.71 -35.95
C ASP A 17 -6.16 36.10 -34.47
N SER A 18 -6.93 35.42 -33.62
CA SER A 18 -6.84 35.52 -32.16
C SER A 18 -5.44 35.17 -31.66
N ALA A 19 -4.83 34.11 -32.21
CA ALA A 19 -3.47 33.72 -31.83
C ALA A 19 -2.41 34.77 -32.20
N ASN A 20 -2.54 35.41 -33.36
CA ASN A 20 -1.67 36.50 -33.80
C ASN A 20 -1.85 37.74 -32.93
N GLN A 21 -3.09 38.13 -32.63
CA GLN A 21 -3.38 39.26 -31.75
C GLN A 21 -2.80 39.02 -30.35
N TYR A 22 -3.04 37.83 -29.77
CA TYR A 22 -2.50 37.44 -28.47
C TYR A 22 -0.97 37.57 -28.44
N ARG A 23 -0.27 36.99 -29.43
CA ARG A 23 1.19 37.08 -29.51
C ARG A 23 1.66 38.54 -29.61
N ASN A 24 1.04 39.34 -30.46
CA ASN A 24 1.42 40.74 -30.67
C ASN A 24 1.29 41.58 -29.39
N MET A 25 0.37 41.21 -28.50
CA MET A 25 0.21 41.86 -27.20
C MET A 25 1.22 41.31 -26.18
N VAL A 26 1.38 39.98 -26.09
CA VAL A 26 2.26 39.35 -25.08
C VAL A 26 3.73 39.69 -25.30
N VAL A 27 4.22 39.65 -26.55
CA VAL A 27 5.64 39.89 -26.87
C VAL A 27 6.10 41.30 -26.49
N LYS A 28 5.18 42.25 -26.32
CA LYS A 28 5.49 43.62 -25.84
C LYS A 28 5.88 43.65 -24.36
N HIS A 29 5.47 42.64 -23.58
CA HIS A 29 5.63 42.63 -22.14
C HIS A 29 6.51 41.47 -21.65
N THR A 30 6.47 40.32 -22.32
CA THR A 30 7.20 39.12 -21.88
C THR A 30 7.43 38.13 -23.03
N HIS A 31 8.18 37.07 -22.76
CA HIS A 31 8.36 35.96 -23.70
C HIS A 31 7.03 35.27 -24.01
N CYS A 32 6.74 35.09 -25.31
CA CYS A 32 5.55 34.36 -25.75
C CYS A 32 5.92 32.90 -26.07
N PRO A 33 5.30 31.90 -25.40
CA PRO A 33 5.53 30.49 -25.69
C PRO A 33 4.91 30.09 -27.04
N THR A 34 5.02 28.80 -27.38
CA THR A 34 4.38 28.24 -28.57
C THR A 34 2.86 28.33 -28.44
N ILE A 35 2.18 28.72 -29.52
CA ILE A 35 0.72 28.76 -29.60
C ILE A 35 0.26 27.71 -30.62
N LEU A 36 -0.72 26.91 -30.24
CA LEU A 36 -1.44 25.99 -31.12
C LEU A 36 -2.86 26.51 -31.29
N THR A 37 -3.44 26.33 -32.48
CA THR A 37 -4.85 26.65 -32.72
C THR A 37 -5.70 25.39 -32.83
N ARG A 38 -7.00 25.47 -32.47
CA ARG A 38 -7.95 24.35 -32.65
C ARG A 38 -8.11 23.95 -34.12
N ASN A 39 -7.87 24.89 -35.04
CA ASN A 39 -7.83 24.65 -36.48
C ASN A 39 -6.52 24.02 -36.98
N GLY A 40 -5.60 23.66 -36.07
CA GLY A 40 -4.38 22.93 -36.39
C GLY A 40 -3.23 23.80 -36.89
N HIS A 41 -3.19 25.10 -36.57
CA HIS A 41 -2.03 25.95 -36.85
C HIS A 41 -1.09 26.03 -35.65
N ARG A 42 0.21 26.17 -35.92
CA ARG A 42 1.24 26.37 -34.91
C ARG A 42 2.00 27.68 -35.15
N ILE A 43 2.08 28.50 -34.10
CA ILE A 43 3.01 29.63 -34.00
C ILE A 43 4.11 29.22 -33.01
N ARG A 44 5.34 29.06 -33.49
CA ARG A 44 6.47 28.68 -32.61
C ARG A 44 6.79 29.80 -31.61
N SER A 45 7.43 29.48 -30.49
CA SER A 45 7.89 30.47 -29.50
C SER A 45 8.74 31.59 -30.14
N ASN A 46 9.61 31.24 -31.11
CA ASN A 46 10.40 32.21 -31.87
C ASN A 46 9.62 33.05 -32.90
N GLY A 47 8.31 32.84 -33.02
CA GLY A 47 7.42 33.62 -33.88
C GLY A 47 7.36 33.18 -35.33
N LYS A 48 8.05 32.10 -35.70
CA LYS A 48 7.89 31.52 -37.03
C LYS A 48 6.56 30.76 -37.11
N PHE A 49 5.71 31.15 -38.06
CA PHE A 49 4.44 30.50 -38.39
C PHE A 49 4.29 30.35 -39.92
N GLY A 50 3.29 29.57 -40.35
CA GLY A 50 3.07 29.27 -41.77
C GLY A 50 3.92 28.11 -42.30
N GLY A 51 3.54 27.61 -43.47
CA GLY A 51 4.11 26.40 -44.09
C GLY A 51 3.56 25.08 -43.53
N ASN A 52 3.68 24.01 -44.31
CA ASN A 52 3.12 22.69 -43.97
C ASN A 52 3.70 22.12 -42.67
N GLN A 53 4.94 22.46 -42.33
CA GLN A 53 5.61 22.08 -41.07
C GLN A 53 4.97 22.68 -39.82
N ASN A 54 4.12 23.70 -39.94
CA ASN A 54 3.42 24.36 -38.85
C ASN A 54 1.90 24.14 -38.92
N ARG A 55 1.47 23.15 -39.69
CA ARG A 55 0.08 22.76 -39.81
C ARG A 55 -0.08 21.30 -39.40
N ALA A 56 -1.11 21.03 -38.61
CA ALA A 56 -1.48 19.67 -38.25
C ALA A 56 -1.85 18.89 -39.53
N PRO A 57 -1.34 17.66 -39.70
CA PRO A 57 -1.82 16.77 -40.76
C PRO A 57 -3.31 16.48 -40.58
N ALA A 58 -3.97 16.10 -41.68
CA ALA A 58 -5.35 15.64 -41.63
C ALA A 58 -5.49 14.39 -40.73
N VAL A 59 -6.58 14.28 -39.98
CA VAL A 59 -6.77 13.26 -38.95
C VAL A 59 -6.69 11.84 -39.51
N GLU A 60 -7.10 11.64 -40.76
CA GLU A 60 -7.02 10.35 -41.46
C GLU A 60 -5.57 9.85 -41.60
N LYS A 61 -4.62 10.78 -41.71
CA LYS A 61 -3.17 10.48 -41.80
C LYS A 61 -2.55 10.24 -40.43
N LEU A 62 -3.27 10.52 -39.35
CA LEU A 62 -2.81 10.37 -37.97
C LEU A 62 -3.34 9.08 -37.30
N ARG A 63 -3.93 8.15 -38.07
CA ARG A 63 -4.39 6.86 -37.54
C ARG A 63 -3.23 6.12 -36.83
N GLY A 64 -3.46 5.74 -35.58
CA GLY A 64 -2.45 5.11 -34.73
C GLY A 64 -1.41 6.06 -34.11
N MET A 65 -1.47 7.37 -34.43
CA MET A 65 -0.57 8.40 -33.90
C MET A 65 -1.29 9.48 -33.08
N VAL A 66 -2.61 9.34 -32.89
CA VAL A 66 -3.40 10.22 -32.02
C VAL A 66 -3.54 9.62 -30.63
N PHE A 67 -3.74 10.49 -29.64
CA PHE A 67 -4.16 10.04 -28.32
C PHE A 67 -5.51 9.33 -28.43
N GLY A 68 -5.62 8.19 -27.75
CA GLY A 68 -6.90 7.52 -27.58
C GLY A 68 -7.87 8.40 -26.81
N ALA A 69 -9.17 8.18 -27.03
CA ALA A 69 -10.18 8.75 -26.15
C ALA A 69 -9.89 8.32 -24.71
N PRO A 70 -10.21 9.17 -23.70
CA PRO A 70 -10.11 8.74 -22.32
C PRO A 70 -10.94 7.47 -22.11
N MET A 71 -10.47 6.59 -21.22
CA MET A 71 -11.24 5.40 -20.84
C MET A 71 -12.61 5.82 -20.32
N SER A 72 -13.62 5.02 -20.61
CA SER A 72 -15.00 5.34 -20.24
C SER A 72 -15.19 5.32 -18.71
N GLU A 73 -16.23 5.99 -18.23
CA GLU A 73 -16.52 6.06 -16.79
C GLU A 73 -16.86 4.68 -16.21
N GLU A 74 -17.46 3.81 -17.02
CA GLU A 74 -17.75 2.42 -16.66
C GLU A 74 -16.46 1.63 -16.43
N TYR A 75 -15.42 1.84 -17.24
CA TYR A 75 -14.11 1.22 -17.01
C TYR A 75 -13.51 1.66 -15.68
N ALA A 76 -13.54 2.97 -15.38
CA ALA A 76 -13.03 3.49 -14.12
C ALA A 76 -13.80 2.94 -12.91
N THR A 77 -15.11 2.76 -13.04
CA THR A 77 -15.96 2.14 -12.02
C THR A 77 -15.61 0.67 -11.81
N CYS A 78 -15.42 -0.07 -12.90
CA CYS A 78 -15.02 -1.48 -12.86
C CYS A 78 -13.67 -1.67 -12.14
N VAL A 79 -12.68 -0.83 -12.45
CA VAL A 79 -11.36 -0.87 -11.77
C VAL A 79 -11.51 -0.67 -10.26
N LYS A 80 -12.33 0.28 -9.82
CA LYS A 80 -12.59 0.49 -8.38
C LYS A 80 -13.29 -0.70 -7.73
N GLN A 81 -14.23 -1.34 -8.44
CA GLN A 81 -14.91 -2.53 -7.94
C GLN A 81 -13.93 -3.71 -7.78
N ILE A 82 -13.00 -3.88 -8.72
CA ILE A 82 -11.93 -4.87 -8.63
C ILE A 82 -11.09 -4.63 -7.37
N GLU A 83 -10.65 -3.39 -7.14
CA GLU A 83 -9.86 -3.03 -5.95
C GLU A 83 -10.60 -3.34 -4.64
N ILE A 84 -11.91 -3.04 -4.57
CA ILE A 84 -12.74 -3.37 -3.40
C ILE A 84 -12.81 -4.89 -3.19
N LEU A 85 -13.01 -5.67 -4.25
CA LEU A 85 -13.10 -7.13 -4.16
C LEU A 85 -11.78 -7.75 -3.72
N GLU A 86 -10.65 -7.24 -4.20
CA GLU A 86 -9.32 -7.67 -3.76
C GLU A 86 -9.11 -7.40 -2.26
N ASN A 87 -9.53 -6.23 -1.78
CA ASN A 87 -9.47 -5.91 -0.35
C ASN A 87 -10.35 -6.83 0.49
N ILE A 88 -11.60 -7.07 0.07
CA ILE A 88 -12.51 -8.00 0.76
C ILE A 88 -11.90 -9.40 0.83
N LYS A 89 -11.33 -9.87 -0.28
CA LYS A 89 -10.66 -11.17 -0.33
C LYS A 89 -9.51 -11.26 0.68
N SER A 90 -8.65 -10.24 0.76
CA SER A 90 -7.56 -10.18 1.73
C SER A 90 -8.07 -10.28 3.16
N VAL A 91 -9.13 -9.54 3.51
CA VAL A 91 -9.72 -9.59 4.85
C VAL A 91 -10.29 -10.97 5.17
N ILE A 92 -10.93 -11.64 4.20
CA ILE A 92 -11.44 -13.00 4.40
C ILE A 92 -10.30 -13.98 4.68
N GLU A 93 -9.18 -13.87 3.95
CA GLU A 93 -8.00 -14.70 4.18
C GLU A 93 -7.38 -14.47 5.57
N GLU A 94 -7.32 -13.21 6.02
CA GLU A 94 -6.85 -12.86 7.39
C GLU A 94 -7.77 -13.43 8.47
N ILE A 95 -9.09 -13.36 8.27
CA ILE A 95 -10.07 -13.94 9.20
C ILE A 95 -9.88 -15.46 9.29
N HIS A 96 -9.71 -16.13 8.15
CA HIS A 96 -9.51 -17.58 8.12
C HIS A 96 -8.23 -17.98 8.87
N SER A 97 -7.12 -17.31 8.60
CA SER A 97 -5.85 -17.55 9.29
C SER A 97 -5.99 -17.32 10.80
N SER A 98 -6.70 -16.28 11.22
CA SER A 98 -6.93 -15.98 12.64
C SER A 98 -7.81 -17.03 13.32
N GLN A 99 -8.78 -17.61 12.59
CA GLN A 99 -9.62 -18.70 13.10
C GLN A 99 -8.80 -19.98 13.29
N GLU A 100 -7.94 -20.32 12.33
CA GLU A 100 -7.04 -21.48 12.45
C GLU A 100 -6.07 -21.33 13.64
N GLU A 101 -5.48 -20.15 13.83
CA GLU A 101 -4.64 -19.87 15.00
C GLU A 101 -5.43 -20.02 16.31
N LEU A 102 -6.64 -19.48 16.38
CA LEU A 102 -7.48 -19.56 17.57
C LEU A 102 -7.87 -21.01 17.91
N GLU A 103 -8.22 -21.81 16.92
CA GLU A 103 -8.53 -23.24 17.10
C GLU A 103 -7.30 -24.00 17.61
N SER A 104 -6.11 -23.71 17.07
CA SER A 104 -4.86 -24.32 17.54
C SER A 104 -4.55 -24.00 19.02
N LEU A 105 -4.76 -22.75 19.43
CA LEU A 105 -4.56 -22.31 20.82
C LEU A 105 -5.58 -22.93 21.78
N GLN A 106 -6.83 -23.13 21.33
CA GLN A 106 -7.85 -23.81 22.12
C GLN A 106 -7.47 -25.27 22.39
N LEU A 107 -7.02 -25.99 21.36
CA LEU A 107 -6.52 -27.37 21.49
C LEU A 107 -5.36 -27.45 22.49
N GLU A 108 -4.37 -26.56 22.38
CA GLU A 108 -3.23 -26.52 23.31
C GLU A 108 -3.68 -26.21 24.75
N THR A 109 -4.66 -25.32 24.92
CA THR A 109 -5.24 -24.99 26.23
C THR A 109 -5.95 -26.17 26.87
N ASP A 110 -6.70 -26.95 26.09
CA ASP A 110 -7.40 -28.13 26.59
C ASP A 110 -6.44 -29.28 26.92
N GLU A 111 -5.38 -29.47 26.14
CA GLU A 111 -4.29 -30.38 26.50
C GLU A 111 -3.60 -29.98 27.81
N MET A 112 -3.35 -28.68 28.02
CA MET A 112 -2.76 -28.17 29.25
C MET A 112 -3.65 -28.47 30.47
N LYS A 113 -4.96 -28.25 30.36
CA LYS A 113 -5.91 -28.58 31.45
C LYS A 113 -5.90 -30.07 31.78
N PHE A 114 -5.87 -30.94 30.76
CA PHE A 114 -5.81 -32.39 30.97
C PHE A 114 -4.54 -32.80 31.72
N LYS A 115 -3.38 -32.31 31.27
CA LYS A 115 -2.08 -32.57 31.93
C LYS A 115 -2.04 -32.06 33.37
N GLU A 116 -2.64 -30.90 33.63
CA GLU A 116 -2.74 -30.34 34.99
C GLU A 116 -3.56 -31.24 35.91
N GLN A 117 -4.66 -31.80 35.41
CA GLN A 117 -5.49 -32.72 36.17
C GLN A 117 -4.77 -34.05 36.45
N GLU A 118 -4.10 -34.65 35.46
CA GLU A 118 -3.25 -35.83 35.68
C GLU A 118 -2.16 -35.55 36.72
N HIS A 119 -1.50 -34.39 36.65
CA HIS A 119 -0.48 -33.99 37.60
C HIS A 119 -1.03 -33.90 39.02
N LYS A 120 -2.23 -33.30 39.19
CA LYS A 120 -2.89 -33.21 40.48
C LYS A 120 -3.23 -34.59 41.06
N GLU A 121 -3.77 -35.50 40.24
CA GLU A 121 -4.06 -36.87 40.68
C GLU A 121 -2.79 -37.64 41.08
N ALA A 122 -1.72 -37.53 40.29
CA ALA A 122 -0.45 -38.15 40.60
C ALA A 122 0.12 -37.63 41.94
N GLN A 123 -0.02 -36.34 42.19
CA GLN A 123 0.44 -35.71 43.43
C GLN A 123 -0.39 -36.15 44.65
N GLU A 124 -1.70 -36.30 44.50
CA GLU A 124 -2.57 -36.88 45.55
C GLU A 124 -2.19 -38.33 45.87
N ARG A 125 -1.92 -39.15 44.84
CA ARG A 125 -1.45 -40.53 45.01
C ARG A 125 -0.11 -40.60 45.71
N LEU A 126 0.85 -39.75 45.33
CA LEU A 126 2.16 -39.65 45.99
C LEU A 126 2.02 -39.27 47.46
N ASN A 127 1.23 -38.24 47.78
CA ASN A 127 0.97 -37.83 49.16
C ASN A 127 0.35 -38.96 50.00
N ALA A 128 -0.55 -39.75 49.41
CA ALA A 128 -1.16 -40.90 50.09
C ALA A 128 -0.14 -42.02 50.37
N ILE A 129 0.79 -42.26 49.43
CA ILE A 129 1.89 -43.22 49.60
C ILE A 129 2.87 -42.74 50.68
N GLU A 130 3.28 -41.47 50.64
CA GLU A 130 4.17 -40.87 51.64
C GLU A 130 3.60 -40.99 53.06
N LYS A 131 2.30 -40.72 53.23
CA LYS A 131 1.59 -40.93 54.50
C LYS A 131 1.62 -42.38 54.96
N LYS A 132 1.43 -43.35 54.06
CA LYS A 132 1.46 -44.79 54.39
C LYS A 132 2.86 -45.28 54.76
N ILE A 133 3.89 -44.74 54.14
CA ILE A 133 5.30 -45.13 54.40
C ILE A 133 5.86 -44.39 55.63
N GLY A 134 5.10 -43.46 56.23
CA GLY A 134 5.51 -42.74 57.43
C GLY A 134 6.54 -41.64 57.15
N PHE A 135 6.68 -41.20 55.90
CA PHE A 135 7.51 -40.06 55.52
C PHE A 135 6.81 -38.77 56.00
N HIS A 136 7.02 -38.39 57.26
CA HIS A 136 6.72 -37.02 57.70
C HIS A 136 7.88 -36.12 57.29
N ASN A 137 7.59 -35.23 56.32
CA ASN A 137 8.36 -34.07 55.88
C ASN A 137 9.72 -33.87 56.61
N PRO A 138 10.87 -34.29 56.06
CA PRO A 138 12.11 -33.68 56.48
C PRO A 138 11.97 -32.21 56.07
N GLN A 139 12.04 -31.30 57.05
CA GLN A 139 12.07 -29.84 56.86
C GLN A 139 12.51 -29.47 55.46
N ARG A 140 11.70 -28.64 54.75
CA ARG A 140 12.10 -27.93 53.52
C ARG A 140 13.62 -27.77 53.55
N ARG A 141 14.35 -28.60 52.79
CA ARG A 141 15.77 -28.37 52.57
C ARG A 141 15.79 -27.07 51.81
N SER A 142 16.00 -25.96 52.52
CA SER A 142 16.35 -24.70 51.91
C SER A 142 17.46 -25.03 50.92
N LEU A 143 17.20 -24.79 49.63
CA LEU A 143 18.27 -24.73 48.64
C LEU A 143 19.37 -23.85 49.24
N PRO A 144 20.63 -24.30 49.25
CA PRO A 144 21.72 -23.49 49.76
C PRO A 144 21.72 -22.14 49.03
N GLU A 145 21.98 -21.08 49.79
CA GLU A 145 21.87 -19.67 49.39
C GLU A 145 22.81 -19.27 48.22
N SER A 146 23.61 -20.20 47.69
CA SER A 146 24.66 -19.94 46.71
C SER A 146 24.17 -19.73 45.27
N THR A 147 22.89 -19.95 44.95
CA THR A 147 22.36 -19.76 43.58
C THR A 147 21.45 -18.53 43.41
N ARG A 148 21.25 -17.72 44.46
CA ARG A 148 20.40 -16.51 44.38
C ARG A 148 21.07 -15.27 43.77
N GLN A 149 22.37 -15.31 43.45
CA GLN A 149 23.09 -14.12 42.97
C GLN A 149 23.16 -13.93 41.45
N THR A 150 22.82 -14.90 40.59
CA THR A 150 23.03 -14.72 39.14
C THR A 150 21.86 -14.09 38.37
N ARG A 151 20.71 -13.82 38.99
CA ARG A 151 19.57 -13.15 38.31
C ARG A 151 19.40 -11.65 38.61
N LYS A 152 20.34 -10.99 39.30
CA LYS A 152 20.30 -9.53 39.53
C LYS A 152 21.24 -8.71 38.63
N ARG A 153 21.84 -9.31 37.59
CA ARG A 153 22.75 -8.60 36.67
C ARG A 153 22.29 -8.61 35.20
N PHE A 154 20.99 -8.50 34.93
CA PHE A 154 20.48 -8.07 33.61
C PHE A 154 19.19 -7.25 33.76
N LYS A 155 19.24 -6.23 34.62
CA LYS A 155 18.36 -5.05 34.54
C LYS A 155 19.18 -3.82 34.92
N LYS A 156 19.98 -3.34 33.96
CA LYS A 156 20.47 -1.95 33.84
C LYS A 156 21.24 -1.81 32.53
N SER A 157 20.52 -1.49 31.46
CA SER A 157 20.81 -0.44 30.48
C SER A 157 19.66 -0.40 29.48
#